data_AF-A0A832PW98-F1
#
_entry.id   AF-A0A832PW98-F1
#
_cell.length_a   1.000
_cell.length_b   1.000
_cell.length_c   1.000
_cell.angle_alpha   90.00
_cell.angle_beta   90.00
_cell.angle_gamma   90.00
#
_symmetry.space_group_name_H-M   'P 1'
#
loop_
_entity.id
_entity.type
_entity.pdbx_description
1 polymer ?
#
loop_
_entity_poly.entity_id
_entity_poly.type
_entity_poly.pdbx_seq_one_letter_code
_entity_poly.pdbx_strand_id
1 'polypeptide(L)'
;SRLSLAILLTLSAIGCSDANLVTGIYRSQQPVNIEGSSQWPSDGLYMELVLGHYGPDVTGLVRFFTDKDCLIPVHDGASCRFIDAGGRFETDRHVLFSFASPFSGKASGQVMGASLVADETGDVLAGKIGLLEPSQEEIAFKRIKLEQDLSDSDKQCDDKVGEPGNE
;
A
#
# COMPACT_ATOMS: atom_id res chain seq x y z
N SER A 1 38.60 51.46 0.86
CA SER A 1 37.27 51.52 1.49
C SER A 1 36.31 50.66 0.67
N ARG A 2 35.78 49.61 1.31
CA ARG A 2 34.61 48.77 0.97
C ARG A 2 34.58 48.00 -0.36
N LEU A 3 34.83 46.70 -0.21
CA LEU A 3 34.38 45.58 -1.04
C LEU A 3 32.88 45.67 -1.38
N SER A 4 32.51 45.19 -2.56
CA SER A 4 31.19 44.55 -2.78
C SER A 4 31.35 43.48 -3.85
N LEU A 5 31.71 42.28 -3.39
CA LEU A 5 31.64 41.04 -4.15
C LEU A 5 30.25 40.46 -3.88
N ALA A 6 29.28 40.73 -4.76
CA ALA A 6 27.96 40.11 -4.72
C ALA A 6 27.91 39.04 -5.82
N ILE A 7 28.46 37.86 -5.54
CA ILE A 7 28.27 36.68 -6.37
C ILE A 7 26.94 36.07 -5.95
N LEU A 8 25.96 36.12 -6.86
CA LEU A 8 24.66 35.48 -6.75
C LEU A 8 24.85 33.96 -6.50
N LEU A 9 24.42 33.51 -5.33
CA LEU A 9 24.12 32.10 -5.06
C LEU A 9 22.77 31.77 -5.70
N THR A 10 22.78 31.38 -6.97
CA THR A 10 21.61 30.78 -7.64
C THR A 10 21.77 29.27 -7.69
N LEU A 11 21.56 28.57 -6.57
CA LEU A 11 21.45 27.11 -6.58
C LEU A 11 20.77 26.61 -5.31
N SER A 12 19.42 26.59 -5.31
CA SER A 12 18.61 25.71 -4.45
C SER A 12 17.09 25.93 -4.62
N ALA A 13 16.60 25.76 -5.83
CA ALA A 13 15.22 25.38 -6.12
C ALA A 13 15.37 24.62 -7.44
N ILE A 14 15.13 23.31 -7.54
CA ILE A 14 13.84 22.64 -7.48
C ILE A 14 14.14 21.17 -7.12
N GLY A 15 13.62 20.67 -6.01
CA GLY A 15 13.72 19.25 -5.63
C GLY A 15 12.67 18.88 -4.59
N CYS A 16 11.53 19.56 -4.63
CA CYS A 16 10.57 19.62 -3.53
C CYS A 16 9.15 19.21 -3.99
N SER A 17 9.01 18.21 -4.87
CA SER A 17 7.69 17.80 -5.36
C SER A 17 7.32 16.33 -5.15
N ASP A 18 8.27 15.43 -4.93
CA ASP A 18 7.95 13.99 -4.93
C ASP A 18 7.87 13.37 -3.53
N ALA A 19 8.04 14.17 -2.48
CA ALA A 19 8.22 13.68 -1.11
C ALA A 19 7.11 12.74 -0.62
N ASN A 20 5.88 12.90 -1.13
CA ASN A 20 4.72 12.08 -0.75
C ASN A 20 3.95 11.56 -1.98
N LEU A 21 4.62 11.37 -3.14
CA LEU A 21 3.93 11.05 -4.40
C LEU A 21 2.96 9.88 -4.30
N VAL A 22 3.24 8.90 -3.43
CA VAL A 22 2.42 7.69 -3.28
C VAL A 22 1.68 7.59 -1.94
N THR A 23 1.63 8.66 -1.12
CA THR A 23 0.87 8.65 0.15
C THR A 23 -0.65 8.76 -0.10
N GLY A 24 -1.44 7.87 0.51
CA GLY A 24 -2.90 7.87 0.38
C GLY A 24 -3.54 6.48 0.54
N ILE A 25 -4.84 6.37 0.22
CA ILE A 25 -5.51 5.07 0.10
C ILE A 25 -5.71 4.74 -1.37
N TYR A 26 -5.30 3.55 -1.79
CA TYR A 26 -5.52 3.02 -3.12
C TYR A 26 -6.36 1.77 -3.06
N ARG A 27 -7.33 1.65 -3.96
CA ARG A 27 -8.20 0.47 -4.04
C ARG A 27 -8.01 -0.27 -5.35
N SER A 28 -7.87 -1.59 -5.27
CA SER A 28 -7.80 -2.44 -6.46
C SER A 28 -9.05 -2.27 -7.31
N GLN A 29 -8.89 -2.16 -8.62
CA GLN A 29 -10.01 -2.01 -9.55
C GLN A 29 -10.70 -3.35 -9.84
N GLN A 30 -9.95 -4.44 -9.69
CA GLN A 30 -10.35 -5.83 -9.88
C GLN A 30 -10.06 -6.65 -8.61
N PRO A 31 -10.74 -7.80 -8.43
CA PRO A 31 -10.34 -8.77 -7.42
C PRO A 31 -8.90 -9.23 -7.67
N VAL A 32 -8.10 -9.23 -6.61
CA VAL A 32 -6.74 -9.74 -6.61
C VAL A 32 -6.80 -11.24 -6.40
N ASN A 33 -6.23 -11.98 -7.36
CA ASN A 33 -6.06 -13.43 -7.27
C ASN A 33 -4.60 -13.75 -6.96
N ILE A 34 -4.37 -14.66 -6.01
CA ILE A 34 -3.02 -15.10 -5.65
C ILE A 34 -2.84 -16.55 -6.08
N GLU A 35 -2.13 -16.75 -7.17
CA GLU A 35 -1.80 -18.08 -7.69
C GLU A 35 -1.02 -18.89 -6.65
N GLY A 36 -1.34 -20.19 -6.53
CA GLY A 36 -0.65 -21.10 -5.62
C GLY A 36 -1.03 -20.97 -4.14
N SER A 37 -1.93 -20.06 -3.77
CA SER A 37 -2.49 -20.01 -2.42
C SER A 37 -3.75 -20.88 -2.32
N SER A 38 -3.71 -21.92 -1.47
CA SER A 38 -4.87 -22.78 -1.20
C SER A 38 -5.91 -22.16 -0.26
N GLN A 39 -5.54 -21.07 0.43
CA GLN A 39 -6.39 -20.37 1.38
C GLN A 39 -7.00 -19.09 0.79
N TRP A 40 -6.47 -18.61 -0.34
CA TRP A 40 -7.01 -17.44 -1.02
C TRP A 40 -8.31 -17.81 -1.75
N PRO A 41 -9.39 -17.02 -1.62
CA PRO A 41 -10.64 -17.29 -2.32
C PRO A 41 -10.47 -17.36 -3.84
N SER A 42 -11.17 -18.28 -4.50
CA SER A 42 -11.12 -18.45 -5.96
C SER A 42 -11.60 -17.24 -6.75
N ASP A 43 -12.51 -16.47 -6.15
CA ASP A 43 -13.10 -15.27 -6.76
C ASP A 43 -12.23 -14.02 -6.50
N GLY A 44 -11.10 -14.21 -5.80
CA GLY A 44 -10.18 -13.16 -5.42
C GLY A 44 -10.69 -12.30 -4.26
N LEU A 45 -9.89 -11.31 -3.90
CA LEU A 45 -10.23 -10.31 -2.89
C LEU A 45 -9.94 -8.92 -3.41
N TYR A 46 -10.78 -7.96 -3.08
CA TYR A 46 -10.41 -6.56 -3.25
C TYR A 46 -9.44 -6.13 -2.16
N MET A 47 -8.50 -5.26 -2.53
CA MET A 47 -7.45 -4.79 -1.63
C MET A 47 -7.47 -3.28 -1.55
N GLU A 48 -7.31 -2.75 -0.34
CA GLU A 48 -6.92 -1.36 -0.13
C GLU A 48 -5.50 -1.26 0.41
N LEU A 49 -4.69 -0.41 -0.21
CA LEU A 49 -3.35 -0.06 0.23
C LEU A 49 -3.43 1.31 0.90
N VAL A 50 -3.22 1.36 2.21
CA VAL A 50 -3.06 2.63 2.94
C VAL A 50 -1.57 2.86 3.06
N LEU A 51 -1.03 3.76 2.24
CA LEU A 51 0.41 3.98 2.12
C LEU A 51 0.80 5.33 2.72
N GLY A 52 1.87 5.32 3.49
CA GLY A 52 2.65 6.48 3.88
C GLY A 52 4.04 6.39 3.26
N HIS A 53 4.45 7.45 2.56
CA HIS A 53 5.74 7.57 1.91
C HIS A 53 6.52 8.72 2.55
N TYR A 54 7.77 8.47 2.95
CA TYR A 54 8.65 9.49 3.51
C TYR A 54 10.10 9.23 3.08
N GLY A 55 10.64 10.08 2.21
CA GLY A 55 11.97 9.85 1.64
C GLY A 55 11.96 8.61 0.75
N PRO A 56 12.84 7.61 0.96
CA PRO A 56 12.77 6.34 0.22
C PRO A 56 11.83 5.31 0.87
N ASP A 57 11.33 5.57 2.09
CA ASP A 57 10.64 4.58 2.90
C ASP A 57 9.14 4.58 2.61
N VAL A 58 8.56 3.38 2.52
CA VAL A 58 7.11 3.16 2.39
C VAL A 58 6.62 2.28 3.53
N THR A 59 5.56 2.72 4.20
CA THR A 59 4.92 2.00 5.30
C THR A 59 3.40 2.11 5.22
N GLY A 60 2.69 1.39 6.08
CA GLY A 60 1.24 1.46 6.18
C GLY A 60 0.60 0.10 6.39
N LEU A 61 -0.57 -0.11 5.77
CA LEU A 61 -1.34 -1.33 5.91
C LEU A 61 -2.06 -1.71 4.61
N VAL A 62 -2.46 -2.96 4.56
CA VAL A 62 -3.22 -3.58 3.49
C VAL A 62 -4.52 -4.10 4.10
N ARG A 63 -5.67 -3.69 3.54
CA ARG A 63 -6.99 -4.22 3.91
C ARG A 63 -7.52 -5.15 2.82
N PHE A 64 -8.34 -6.11 3.24
CA PHE A 64 -8.89 -7.14 2.37
C PHE A 64 -10.41 -7.17 2.48
N PHE A 65 -11.07 -7.19 1.33
CA PHE A 65 -12.54 -7.17 1.23
C PHE A 65 -13.03 -8.18 0.19
N THR A 66 -14.21 -8.73 0.42
CA THR A 66 -14.91 -9.57 -0.57
C THR A 66 -15.67 -8.72 -1.59
N ASP A 67 -16.01 -7.47 -1.24
CA ASP A 67 -16.73 -6.52 -2.10
C ASP A 67 -16.14 -5.11 -1.94
N LYS A 68 -15.77 -4.47 -3.06
CA LYS A 68 -15.13 -3.14 -3.07
C LYS A 68 -16.07 -1.97 -2.83
N ASP A 69 -17.37 -2.14 -3.03
CA ASP A 69 -18.36 -1.06 -2.93
C ASP A 69 -18.99 -1.06 -1.53
N CYS A 70 -19.22 -2.24 -0.97
CA CYS A 70 -19.76 -2.44 0.37
C CYS A 70 -18.66 -2.55 1.45
N LEU A 71 -17.38 -2.72 1.06
CA LEU A 71 -16.24 -2.89 1.97
C LEU A 71 -16.45 -4.03 2.99
N ILE A 72 -16.99 -5.15 2.51
CA ILE A 72 -17.28 -6.32 3.35
C ILE A 72 -15.96 -7.01 3.71
N PRO A 73 -15.61 -7.11 5.01
CA PRO A 73 -14.37 -7.74 5.44
C PRO A 73 -14.32 -9.24 5.13
N VAL A 74 -13.11 -9.81 5.07
CA VAL A 74 -12.93 -11.27 4.94
C VAL A 74 -13.38 -12.01 6.21
N HIS A 75 -14.08 -13.13 6.04
CA HIS A 75 -14.66 -13.89 7.16
C HIS A 75 -13.65 -14.81 7.87
N ASP A 76 -12.79 -15.50 7.11
CA ASP A 76 -11.91 -16.57 7.64
C ASP A 76 -10.43 -16.16 7.69
N GLY A 77 -10.16 -14.86 7.87
CA GLY A 77 -8.80 -14.31 7.91
C GLY A 77 -8.75 -12.94 8.57
N ALA A 78 -7.57 -12.36 8.63
CA ALA A 78 -7.44 -10.98 9.08
C ALA A 78 -7.92 -10.02 8.00
N SER A 79 -8.78 -9.09 8.40
CA SER A 79 -9.29 -8.02 7.52
C SER A 79 -8.22 -6.99 7.16
N CYS A 80 -7.10 -6.98 7.90
CA CYS A 80 -6.01 -6.04 7.67
C CYS A 80 -4.65 -6.63 8.08
N ARG A 81 -3.59 -6.18 7.41
CA ARG A 81 -2.19 -6.52 7.67
C ARG A 81 -1.31 -5.29 7.54
N PHE A 82 -0.35 -5.12 8.44
CA PHE A 82 0.65 -4.07 8.28
C PHE A 82 1.64 -4.44 7.18
N ILE A 83 2.15 -3.40 6.52
CA ILE A 83 3.34 -3.53 5.69
C ILE A 83 4.53 -3.84 6.61
N ASP A 84 5.29 -4.88 6.27
CA ASP A 84 6.50 -5.25 6.99
C ASP A 84 7.57 -4.16 6.84
N ALA A 85 8.54 -4.13 7.75
CA ALA A 85 9.66 -3.20 7.66
C ALA A 85 10.44 -3.41 6.33
N GLY A 86 10.83 -2.31 5.68
CA GLY A 86 11.63 -2.33 4.45
C GLY A 86 10.86 -2.09 3.16
N GLY A 87 9.61 -1.62 3.24
CA GLY A 87 8.91 -1.03 2.09
C GLY A 87 9.66 0.20 1.55
N ARG A 88 9.73 0.34 0.23
CA ARG A 88 10.52 1.40 -0.42
C ARG A 88 9.88 1.98 -1.67
N PHE A 89 10.20 3.24 -1.93
CA PHE A 89 9.94 3.96 -3.17
C PHE A 89 11.27 4.20 -3.89
N GLU A 90 11.40 3.67 -5.10
CA GLU A 90 12.60 3.80 -5.92
C GLU A 90 12.47 4.94 -6.95
N THR A 91 13.61 5.37 -7.50
CA THR A 91 13.72 6.51 -8.45
C THR A 91 12.83 6.37 -9.69
N ASP A 92 12.43 5.15 -10.01
CA ASP A 92 11.72 4.78 -11.22
C ASP A 92 10.19 4.73 -10.97
N ARG A 93 9.76 5.27 -9.82
CA ARG A 93 8.38 5.22 -9.27
C ARG A 93 7.92 3.83 -8.85
N HIS A 94 8.87 2.91 -8.63
CA HIS A 94 8.56 1.60 -8.10
C HIS A 94 8.28 1.68 -6.61
N VAL A 95 7.12 1.15 -6.21
CA VAL A 95 6.69 0.96 -4.82
C VAL A 95 6.80 -0.53 -4.51
N LEU A 96 7.72 -0.90 -3.62
CA LEU A 96 8.03 -2.28 -3.29
C LEU A 96 7.80 -2.50 -1.80
N PHE A 97 6.99 -3.48 -1.41
CA PHE A 97 6.77 -3.81 0.00
C PHE A 97 6.31 -5.25 0.18
N SER A 98 6.37 -5.75 1.42
CA SER A 98 5.81 -7.05 1.81
C SER A 98 4.85 -6.93 2.97
N PHE A 99 4.01 -7.93 3.14
CA PHE A 99 3.07 -8.05 4.25
C PHE A 99 2.70 -9.52 4.45
N ALA A 100 2.30 -9.89 5.67
CA ALA A 100 1.82 -11.24 5.95
C ALA A 100 0.48 -11.53 5.24
N SER A 101 0.24 -12.80 4.90
CA SER A 101 -1.04 -13.24 4.35
C SER A 101 -2.21 -13.02 5.33
N PRO A 102 -3.41 -12.62 4.85
CA PRO A 102 -4.58 -12.50 5.71
C PRO A 102 -5.01 -13.87 6.27
N PHE A 103 -4.68 -14.97 5.59
CA PHE A 103 -5.09 -16.33 5.97
C PHE A 103 -4.03 -17.14 6.72
N SER A 104 -2.83 -16.60 6.88
CA SER A 104 -1.81 -17.30 7.65
C SER A 104 -2.02 -17.08 9.15
N GLY A 105 -2.09 -18.18 9.92
CA GLY A 105 -2.15 -18.12 11.37
C GLY A 105 -0.92 -17.42 11.99
N LYS A 106 -1.05 -16.93 13.23
CA LYS A 106 -0.14 -15.98 13.92
C LYS A 106 1.36 -16.36 14.02
N ALA A 107 1.84 -17.51 13.54
CA ALA A 107 3.16 -18.04 13.91
C ALA A 107 4.17 -18.28 12.76
N SER A 108 3.78 -18.34 11.49
CA SER A 108 4.75 -18.53 10.39
C SER A 108 4.18 -18.06 9.05
N GLY A 109 3.77 -16.80 9.04
CA GLY A 109 2.93 -16.25 7.98
C GLY A 109 3.53 -16.40 6.59
N GLN A 110 2.76 -16.95 5.66
CA GLN A 110 3.06 -16.85 4.25
C GLN A 110 3.19 -15.36 3.91
N VAL A 111 4.35 -14.92 3.42
CA VAL A 111 4.63 -13.51 3.11
C VAL A 111 4.21 -13.22 1.68
N MET A 112 3.45 -12.15 1.50
CA MET A 112 3.14 -11.57 0.20
C MET A 112 4.08 -10.42 -0.12
N GLY A 113 4.43 -10.27 -1.39
CA GLY A 113 5.18 -9.15 -1.94
C GLY A 113 4.32 -8.37 -2.94
N ALA A 114 4.45 -7.05 -2.91
CA ALA A 114 3.91 -6.15 -3.90
C ALA A 114 5.05 -5.45 -4.64
N SER A 115 4.97 -5.45 -5.97
CA SER A 115 5.85 -4.68 -6.86
C SER A 115 4.97 -3.86 -7.79
N LEU A 116 4.82 -2.59 -7.47
CA LEU A 116 3.92 -1.66 -8.15
C LEU A 116 4.71 -0.49 -8.75
N VAL A 117 4.18 0.12 -9.78
CA VAL A 117 4.73 1.32 -10.42
C VAL A 117 3.67 2.41 -10.34
N ALA A 118 4.04 3.56 -9.79
CA ALA A 118 3.17 4.73 -9.80
C ALA A 118 3.20 5.42 -11.17
N ASP A 119 2.04 5.92 -11.59
CA ASP A 119 1.95 6.78 -12.76
C ASP A 119 2.59 8.16 -12.49
N GLU A 120 2.44 9.10 -13.42
CA GLU A 120 3.05 10.43 -13.29
C GLU A 120 2.38 11.29 -12.21
N THR A 121 1.11 11.04 -11.87
CA THR A 121 0.38 11.79 -10.84
C THR A 121 0.46 11.13 -9.47
N GLY A 122 0.87 9.86 -9.43
CA GLY A 122 0.80 9.01 -8.25
C GLY A 122 -0.60 8.55 -7.93
N ASP A 123 -1.62 8.83 -8.75
CA ASP A 123 -3.01 8.45 -8.46
C ASP A 123 -3.32 7.00 -8.86
N VAL A 124 -2.46 6.39 -9.68
CA VAL A 124 -2.56 4.98 -10.06
C VAL A 124 -1.28 4.25 -9.71
N LEU A 125 -1.42 3.11 -9.05
CA LEU A 125 -0.34 2.13 -8.87
C LEU A 125 -0.70 0.87 -9.66
N ALA A 126 0.16 0.43 -10.55
CA ALA A 126 -0.06 -0.80 -11.33
C ALA A 126 1.11 -1.75 -11.17
N GLY A 127 0.83 -3.05 -11.03
CA GLY A 127 1.88 -4.05 -10.93
C GLY A 127 1.37 -5.34 -10.33
N LYS A 128 2.23 -6.06 -9.64
CA LYS A 128 1.96 -7.45 -9.25
C LYS A 128 1.96 -7.61 -7.74
N ILE A 129 1.05 -8.45 -7.25
CA ILE A 129 0.97 -8.88 -5.84
C ILE A 129 0.97 -10.39 -5.80
N GLY A 130 1.84 -11.01 -5.02
CA GLY A 130 1.97 -12.46 -5.01
C GLY A 130 2.79 -12.99 -3.83
N LEU A 131 3.01 -14.31 -3.84
CA LEU A 131 3.77 -15.02 -2.82
C LEU A 131 5.26 -14.96 -3.07
N LEU A 132 6.00 -14.05 -2.41
CA LEU A 132 7.46 -13.82 -2.53
C LEU A 132 7.98 -13.52 -3.95
N GLU A 133 7.48 -14.20 -4.98
CA GLU A 133 7.48 -13.83 -6.38
C GLU A 133 6.09 -13.29 -6.76
N PRO A 134 6.01 -12.11 -7.40
CA PRO A 134 4.72 -11.49 -7.72
C PRO A 134 3.93 -12.35 -8.73
N SER A 135 2.60 -12.32 -8.64
CA SER A 135 1.71 -13.03 -9.56
C SER A 135 1.98 -12.65 -11.03
N GLN A 136 1.53 -13.48 -11.97
CA GLN A 136 1.63 -13.15 -13.41
C GLN A 136 0.69 -12.01 -13.81
N GLU A 137 -0.42 -11.84 -13.09
CA GLU A 137 -1.46 -10.85 -13.38
C GLU A 137 -1.09 -9.47 -12.85
N GLU A 138 -1.18 -8.46 -13.73
CA GLU A 138 -1.03 -7.07 -13.35
C GLU A 138 -2.36 -6.53 -12.80
N ILE A 139 -2.28 -5.84 -11.67
CA ILE A 139 -3.39 -5.31 -10.91
C ILE A 139 -3.22 -3.80 -10.81
N ALA A 140 -4.28 -3.08 -11.17
CA ALA A 140 -4.33 -1.63 -11.03
C ALA A 140 -5.04 -1.22 -9.73
N PHE A 141 -4.43 -0.29 -9.02
CA PHE A 141 -4.94 0.35 -7.82
C PHE A 141 -5.15 1.84 -8.11
N LYS A 142 -6.35 2.34 -7.83
CA LYS A 142 -6.67 3.76 -7.98
C LYS A 142 -6.74 4.43 -6.63
N ARG A 143 -6.15 5.61 -6.50
CA ARG A 143 -6.23 6.45 -5.31
C ARG A 143 -7.69 6.87 -5.08
N ILE A 144 -8.18 6.62 -3.88
CA ILE A 144 -9.53 7.00 -3.42
C ILE A 144 -9.48 8.09 -2.33
N LYS A 145 -8.33 8.27 -1.66
CA LYS A 145 -8.08 9.34 -0.70
C LYS A 145 -6.63 9.82 -0.77
N LEU A 146 -6.42 11.13 -0.69
CA LEU A 146 -5.11 11.76 -0.56
C LEU A 146 -4.66 11.80 0.91
N GLU A 147 -3.39 12.09 1.15
CA GLU A 147 -2.81 12.22 2.50
C GLU A 147 -3.62 13.14 3.42
N GLN A 148 -4.00 14.32 2.91
CA GLN A 148 -4.76 15.33 3.67
C GLN A 148 -6.18 14.89 4.06
N ASP A 149 -6.71 13.85 3.41
CA ASP A 149 -8.06 13.33 3.62
C ASP A 149 -8.06 12.08 4.51
N LEU A 150 -6.88 11.60 4.93
CA LEU A 150 -6.75 10.43 5.80
C LEU A 150 -7.15 10.77 7.24
N SER A 151 -8.12 10.02 7.77
CA SER A 151 -8.46 10.05 9.19
C SER A 151 -7.55 9.11 10.01
N ASP A 152 -7.65 9.19 11.34
CA ASP A 152 -6.98 8.23 12.22
C ASP A 152 -7.53 6.82 12.07
N SER A 153 -8.84 6.67 11.82
CA SER A 153 -9.46 5.38 11.55
C SER A 153 -8.93 4.76 10.25
N ASP A 154 -8.63 5.57 9.24
CA ASP A 154 -8.03 5.10 7.99
C ASP A 154 -6.63 4.48 8.21
N LYS A 155 -5.95 4.79 9.31
CA LYS A 155 -4.60 4.30 9.65
C LYS A 155 -4.60 3.14 10.64
N GLN A 156 -5.78 2.73 11.10
CA GLN A 156 -5.93 1.64 12.06
C GLN A 156 -6.19 0.31 11.37
N CYS A 157 -5.59 -0.72 11.96
CA CYS A 157 -5.77 -2.11 11.59
C CYS A 157 -6.61 -2.77 12.69
N ASP A 158 -7.90 -2.48 12.67
CA ASP A 158 -8.82 -3.04 13.66
C ASP A 158 -9.15 -4.48 13.28
N ASP A 159 -8.54 -5.44 13.98
CA ASP A 159 -8.84 -6.88 13.89
C ASP A 159 -10.26 -7.22 14.41
N LYS A 160 -11.13 -6.22 14.66
CA LYS A 160 -12.46 -6.43 15.25
C LYS A 160 -13.49 -6.87 14.23
N VAL A 161 -13.33 -8.09 13.73
CA VAL A 161 -14.44 -8.92 13.22
C VAL A 161 -14.21 -10.33 13.74
N GLY A 162 -14.91 -10.72 14.83
CA GLY A 162 -14.99 -12.13 15.22
C GLY A 162 -14.89 -12.52 16.70
N GLU A 163 -15.04 -11.63 17.68
CA GLU A 163 -15.47 -12.11 19.01
C GLU A 163 -16.99 -12.26 19.00
N PRO A 164 -17.55 -13.48 19.11
CA PRO A 164 -18.96 -13.60 19.49
C PRO A 164 -19.10 -12.92 20.85
N GLY A 165 -19.96 -11.91 20.91
CA GLY A 165 -20.37 -11.35 22.19
C GLY A 165 -20.87 -12.49 23.07
N ASN A 166 -20.16 -12.71 24.18
CA ASN A 166 -20.75 -13.38 25.33
C ASN A 166 -21.76 -12.40 25.93
N GLU A 167 -23.01 -12.48 25.46
CA GLU A 167 -24.19 -12.16 26.26
C GLU A 167 -24.87 -13.45 26.69
#